data_AF-A0A1V4JI68-F1
#
_entry.id   AF-A0A1V4JI68-F1
#
_cell.length_a   1.000
_cell.length_b   1.000
_cell.length_c   1.000
_cell.angle_alpha   90.00
_cell.angle_beta   90.00
_cell.angle_gamma   90.00
#
_symmetry.space_group_name_H-M   'P 1'
#
loop_
_entity.id
_entity.type
_entity.pdbx_description
1 polymer ?
#
loop_
_entity_poly.entity_id
_entity_poly.type
_entity_poly.pdbx_seq_one_letter_code
_entity_poly.pdbx_strand_id
1 'polypeptide(L)'
;MWRVAAASGCEKPSSAAIVECLREKTEEEIVQIAQKLAFLSTRACADGVFLPKSPQQLLSEKLIYPVPYIIGINNYEFGWLLPTIMQIPDYADGLDEDVARQLLQSLLAMNIKGVTFEVVDQIYNEYIGNAANRIQVRDGFLDALADAMFLISATEVARYHRDAGNPVYFYEFQHRPSSATGVVPEFVKADHTDEIAFVFGKPFLAGNATEEENKLSRTVMRYWTNFARNG
;
A
#
# COMPACT_ATOMS: atom_id res chain seq x y z
N MET A 1 12.60 -0.74 17.11
CA MET A 1 13.65 -1.48 17.85
C MET A 1 13.17 -1.95 19.23
N TRP A 2 12.64 -1.08 20.10
CA TRP A 2 12.23 -1.48 21.45
C TRP A 2 11.12 -2.56 21.51
N ARG A 3 10.08 -2.47 20.67
CA ARG A 3 9.04 -3.52 20.56
C ARG A 3 9.60 -4.89 20.13
N VAL A 4 10.61 -4.87 19.25
CA VAL A 4 11.30 -6.09 18.81
C VAL A 4 12.12 -6.67 19.96
N ALA A 5 12.86 -5.82 20.68
CA ALA A 5 13.63 -6.21 21.86
C ALA A 5 12.75 -6.85 22.94
N ALA A 6 11.59 -6.25 23.24
CA ALA A 6 10.62 -6.79 24.19
C ALA A 6 10.08 -8.16 23.75
N ALA A 7 9.69 -8.30 22.48
CA ALA A 7 9.18 -9.56 21.95
C ALA A 7 10.23 -10.69 21.87
N SER A 8 11.51 -10.33 21.83
CA SER A 8 12.63 -11.28 21.71
C SER A 8 13.34 -11.57 23.03
N GLY A 9 12.94 -10.96 24.14
CA GLY A 9 13.65 -11.03 25.42
C GLY A 9 15.03 -10.33 25.39
N CYS A 10 15.25 -9.41 24.46
CA CYS A 10 16.48 -8.64 24.29
C CYS A 10 16.37 -7.20 24.79
N GLU A 11 15.53 -6.92 25.78
CA GLU A 11 15.48 -5.61 26.43
C GLU A 11 16.82 -5.35 27.14
N LYS A 12 17.63 -4.47 26.56
CA LYS A 12 18.96 -4.12 27.06
C LYS A 12 19.09 -2.59 27.18
N PRO A 13 20.03 -2.08 27.99
CA PRO A 13 20.14 -0.64 28.26
C PRO A 13 20.55 0.24 27.07
N SER A 14 21.11 -0.34 25.99
CA SER A 14 21.59 0.40 24.82
C SER A 14 21.23 -0.30 23.51
N SER A 15 21.12 0.48 22.42
CA SER A 15 20.87 -0.08 21.08
C SER A 15 21.94 -1.09 20.65
N ALA A 16 23.21 -0.88 21.01
CA ALA A 16 24.28 -1.82 20.72
C ALA A 16 24.05 -3.18 21.40
N ALA A 17 23.72 -3.16 22.70
CA ALA A 17 23.46 -4.39 23.46
C ALA A 17 22.18 -5.11 22.99
N ILE A 18 21.15 -4.35 22.57
CA ILE A 18 19.95 -4.94 21.95
C ILE A 18 20.33 -5.70 20.68
N VAL A 19 21.13 -5.09 19.80
CA VAL A 19 21.54 -5.70 18.53
C VAL A 19 22.43 -6.92 18.76
N GLU A 20 23.35 -6.87 19.72
CA GLU A 20 24.17 -8.04 20.08
C GLU A 20 23.29 -9.22 20.52
N CYS A 21 22.34 -8.99 21.42
CA CYS A 21 21.39 -10.03 21.84
C CYS A 21 20.56 -10.58 20.67
N LEU A 22 20.10 -9.70 19.76
CA LEU A 22 19.33 -10.13 18.58
C LEU A 22 20.17 -10.96 17.60
N ARG A 23 21.49 -10.75 17.52
CA ARG A 23 22.40 -11.56 16.69
C ARG A 23 22.64 -12.96 17.23
N GLU A 24 22.39 -13.19 18.52
CA GLU A 24 22.48 -14.51 19.14
C GLU A 24 21.24 -15.38 18.90
N LYS A 25 20.15 -14.79 18.37
CA LYS A 25 18.92 -15.50 18.04
C LYS A 25 19.06 -16.35 16.80
N THR A 26 18.41 -17.51 16.79
CA THR A 26 18.34 -18.34 15.58
C THR A 26 17.42 -17.72 14.53
N GLU A 27 17.54 -18.17 13.29
CA GLU A 27 16.64 -17.77 12.20
C GLU A 27 15.18 -18.02 12.59
N GLU A 28 14.88 -19.20 13.15
CA GLU A 28 13.54 -19.59 13.54
C GLU A 28 12.99 -18.68 14.64
N GLU A 29 13.81 -18.30 15.63
CA GLU A 29 13.41 -17.33 16.65
C GLU A 29 13.07 -15.98 16.02
N ILE A 30 13.90 -15.48 15.11
CA ILE A 30 13.68 -14.20 14.42
C ILE A 30 12.39 -14.24 13.58
N VAL A 31 12.14 -15.32 12.85
CA VAL A 31 10.91 -15.50 12.07
C VAL A 31 9.68 -15.51 12.98
N GLN A 32 9.73 -16.23 14.11
CA GLN A 32 8.64 -16.26 15.07
C GLN A 32 8.39 -14.88 15.70
N ILE A 33 9.44 -14.11 16.00
CA ILE A 33 9.32 -12.74 16.50
C ILE A 33 8.65 -11.86 15.44
N ALA A 34 9.07 -11.95 14.18
CA ALA A 34 8.48 -11.18 13.09
C ALA A 34 6.98 -11.49 12.89
N GLN A 35 6.60 -12.77 12.98
CA GLN A 35 5.20 -13.21 12.90
C GLN A 35 4.36 -12.69 14.08
N LYS A 36 4.86 -12.79 15.32
CA LYS A 36 4.17 -12.28 16.52
C LYS A 36 3.95 -10.77 16.47
N LEU A 37 4.89 -10.06 15.86
CA LEU A 37 4.79 -8.63 15.66
C LEU A 37 3.91 -8.28 14.45
N ALA A 38 3.21 -9.25 13.84
CA ALA A 38 2.16 -9.05 12.84
C ALA A 38 2.58 -8.10 11.71
N PHE A 39 3.75 -8.34 11.11
CA PHE A 39 4.31 -7.41 10.12
C PHE A 39 4.41 -5.98 10.66
N LEU A 40 4.89 -5.78 11.90
CA LEU A 40 5.43 -4.48 12.31
C LEU A 40 6.57 -4.17 11.36
N SER A 41 6.18 -3.48 10.30
CA SER A 41 6.97 -3.16 9.15
C SER A 41 8.23 -2.51 9.66
N THR A 42 9.37 -3.16 9.45
CA THR A 42 10.66 -2.47 9.47
C THR A 42 10.57 -1.43 8.37
N ARG A 43 10.17 -0.21 8.73
CA ARG A 43 10.01 0.87 7.76
C ARG A 43 11.37 1.36 7.32
N ALA A 44 11.45 1.81 6.08
CA ALA A 44 12.55 2.67 5.67
C ALA A 44 12.66 3.85 6.65
N CYS A 45 13.87 4.19 7.03
CA CYS A 45 14.15 5.33 7.90
C CYS A 45 15.24 6.20 7.26
N ALA A 46 15.26 7.49 7.64
CA ALA A 46 16.37 8.37 7.29
C ALA A 46 17.59 7.96 8.13
N ASP A 47 18.41 7.06 7.59
CA ASP A 47 19.57 6.46 8.25
C ASP A 47 20.85 7.31 8.09
N GLY A 48 20.79 8.39 7.31
CA GLY A 48 21.94 9.25 7.04
C GLY A 48 22.90 8.69 5.98
N VAL A 49 22.62 7.49 5.44
CA VAL A 49 23.49 6.80 4.48
C VAL A 49 22.72 6.49 3.20
N PHE A 50 21.73 5.60 3.25
CA PHE A 50 20.87 5.30 2.11
C PHE A 50 19.84 6.41 1.88
N LEU A 51 19.16 6.84 2.96
CA LEU A 51 18.28 8.00 2.99
C LEU A 51 18.91 9.08 3.89
N PRO A 52 19.61 10.07 3.31
CA PRO A 52 20.27 11.12 4.10
C PRO A 52 19.28 12.06 4.81
N LYS A 53 18.04 12.14 4.32
CA LYS A 53 16.92 12.92 4.88
C LYS A 53 15.62 12.14 4.72
N SER A 54 14.52 12.65 5.29
CA SER A 54 13.20 12.06 5.05
C SER A 54 12.82 12.17 3.56
N PRO A 55 12.03 11.24 3.01
CA PRO A 55 11.54 11.33 1.63
C PRO A 55 10.88 12.68 1.31
N GLN A 56 10.08 13.23 2.24
CA GLN A 56 9.43 14.52 2.08
C GLN A 56 10.43 15.69 1.97
N GLN A 57 11.53 15.66 2.73
CA GLN A 57 12.59 16.66 2.61
C GLN A 57 13.32 16.52 1.27
N LEU A 58 13.64 15.30 0.86
CA LEU A 58 14.31 15.05 -0.42
C LEU A 58 13.47 15.54 -1.60
N LEU A 59 12.16 15.26 -1.59
CA LEU A 59 11.22 15.71 -2.61
C LEU A 59 11.07 17.24 -2.65
N SER A 60 10.86 17.88 -1.49
CA SER A 60 10.63 19.34 -1.42
C SER A 60 11.88 20.17 -1.73
N GLU A 61 13.07 19.68 -1.37
CA GLU A 61 14.35 20.30 -1.71
C GLU A 61 14.83 19.94 -3.13
N LYS A 62 14.06 19.17 -3.90
CA LYS A 62 14.40 18.69 -5.25
C LYS A 62 15.71 17.88 -5.28
N LEU A 63 16.06 17.23 -4.18
CA LEU A 63 17.20 16.32 -4.06
C LEU A 63 16.83 14.91 -4.53
N ILE A 64 16.31 14.82 -5.75
CA ILE A 64 15.85 13.59 -6.39
C ILE A 64 16.52 13.43 -7.75
N TYR A 65 16.74 12.20 -8.18
CA TYR A 65 17.39 11.95 -9.47
C TYR A 65 16.50 12.40 -10.64
N PRO A 66 17.05 13.16 -11.60
CA PRO A 66 16.29 13.71 -12.73
C PRO A 66 16.13 12.68 -13.85
N VAL A 67 15.40 11.60 -13.57
CA VAL A 67 15.08 10.54 -14.54
C VAL A 67 13.59 10.56 -14.87
N PRO A 68 13.16 10.16 -16.07
CA PRO A 68 11.76 9.90 -16.35
C PRO A 68 11.19 8.92 -15.31
N TYR A 69 10.00 9.21 -14.78
CA TYR A 69 9.39 8.37 -13.74
C TYR A 69 7.93 8.04 -14.10
N ILE A 70 7.61 6.75 -14.16
CA ILE A 70 6.23 6.26 -14.25
C ILE A 70 5.78 5.81 -12.87
N ILE A 71 4.62 6.27 -12.45
CA ILE A 71 3.97 5.92 -11.19
C ILE A 71 2.50 5.63 -11.47
N GLY A 72 1.87 4.77 -10.68
CA GLY A 72 0.46 4.51 -10.84
C GLY A 72 -0.15 3.84 -9.63
N ILE A 73 -1.46 3.66 -9.72
CA ILE A 73 -2.31 3.03 -8.72
C ILE A 73 -3.35 2.14 -9.41
N ASN A 74 -4.00 1.29 -8.65
CA ASN A 74 -5.22 0.60 -9.05
C ASN A 74 -6.45 1.34 -8.48
N ASN A 75 -7.61 1.23 -9.12
CA ASN A 75 -8.80 1.98 -8.67
C ASN A 75 -9.52 1.37 -7.46
N TYR A 76 -8.94 0.34 -6.83
CA TYR A 76 -9.49 -0.33 -5.66
C TYR A 76 -8.37 -0.97 -4.81
N GLU A 77 -7.29 -0.22 -4.56
CA GLU A 77 -6.08 -0.69 -3.84
C GLU A 77 -6.36 -1.37 -2.49
N PHE A 78 -7.40 -0.97 -1.78
CA PHE A 78 -7.74 -1.57 -0.49
C PHE A 78 -8.95 -2.51 -0.60
N GLY A 79 -9.18 -3.07 -1.77
CA GLY A 79 -10.42 -3.76 -2.12
C GLY A 79 -10.60 -5.14 -1.49
N TRP A 80 -9.58 -6.00 -1.60
CA TRP A 80 -9.66 -7.37 -1.11
C TRP A 80 -8.35 -7.89 -0.51
N LEU A 81 -7.25 -7.88 -1.28
CA LEU A 81 -5.97 -8.48 -0.89
C LEU A 81 -5.45 -7.90 0.43
N LEU A 82 -5.43 -6.56 0.54
CA LEU A 82 -4.92 -5.88 1.74
C LEU A 82 -5.83 -6.10 2.96
N PRO A 83 -7.17 -5.89 2.90
CA PRO A 83 -8.06 -6.27 4.01
C PRO A 83 -7.89 -7.72 4.46
N THR A 84 -7.74 -8.67 3.52
CA THR A 84 -7.56 -10.09 3.83
C THR A 84 -6.24 -10.35 4.57
N ILE A 85 -5.11 -9.80 4.09
CA ILE A 85 -3.80 -9.94 4.76
C ILE A 85 -3.82 -9.29 6.14
N MET A 86 -4.51 -8.16 6.28
CA MET A 86 -4.68 -7.44 7.54
C MET A 86 -5.70 -8.07 8.49
N GLN A 87 -6.35 -9.16 8.08
CA GLN A 87 -7.36 -9.87 8.88
C GLN A 87 -8.50 -8.95 9.33
N ILE A 88 -8.92 -8.05 8.44
CA ILE A 88 -10.11 -7.22 8.67
C ILE A 88 -11.32 -8.15 8.83
N PRO A 89 -12.21 -7.91 9.81
CA PRO A 89 -13.46 -8.67 9.96
C PRO A 89 -14.25 -8.70 8.65
N ASP A 90 -15.07 -9.73 8.47
CA ASP A 90 -15.86 -9.85 7.24
C ASP A 90 -16.66 -8.58 6.95
N TYR A 91 -16.40 -8.01 5.78
CA TYR A 91 -16.93 -6.75 5.30
C TYR A 91 -17.69 -6.93 3.99
N ALA A 92 -17.80 -8.17 3.47
CA ALA A 92 -18.39 -8.42 2.15
C ALA A 92 -19.84 -7.91 2.06
N ASP A 93 -20.62 -8.09 3.12
CA ASP A 93 -22.01 -7.65 3.23
C ASP A 93 -22.18 -6.25 3.85
N GLY A 94 -21.08 -5.48 3.94
CA GLY A 94 -21.06 -4.14 4.51
C GLY A 94 -20.51 -4.09 5.92
N LEU A 95 -20.14 -2.88 6.35
CA LEU A 95 -19.45 -2.63 7.62
C LEU A 95 -20.33 -1.81 8.56
N ASP A 96 -20.27 -2.09 9.86
CA ASP A 96 -20.91 -1.26 10.89
C ASP A 96 -20.12 0.03 11.10
N GLU A 97 -20.81 1.14 11.34
CA GLU A 97 -20.20 2.47 11.52
C GLU A 97 -19.14 2.50 12.64
N ASP A 98 -19.48 1.94 13.81
CA ASP A 98 -18.56 1.88 14.96
C ASP A 98 -17.34 1.02 14.67
N VAL A 99 -17.50 -0.05 13.88
CA VAL A 99 -16.40 -0.92 13.47
C VAL A 99 -15.51 -0.21 12.46
N ALA A 100 -16.12 0.44 11.45
CA ALA A 100 -15.42 1.23 10.44
C ALA A 100 -14.57 2.33 11.08
N ARG A 101 -15.13 3.07 12.05
CA ARG A 101 -14.42 4.13 12.77
C ARG A 101 -13.23 3.61 13.57
N GLN A 102 -13.41 2.51 14.30
CA GLN A 102 -12.32 1.88 15.08
C GLN A 102 -11.20 1.36 14.18
N LEU A 103 -11.55 0.69 13.08
CA LEU A 103 -10.58 0.18 12.12
C LEU A 103 -9.84 1.31 11.43
N LEU A 104 -10.56 2.35 10.98
CA LEU A 104 -9.98 3.53 10.34
C LEU A 104 -8.97 4.21 11.27
N GLN A 105 -9.34 4.42 12.55
CA GLN A 105 -8.42 4.98 13.56
C GLN A 105 -7.16 4.14 13.74
N SER A 106 -7.31 2.81 13.85
CA SER A 106 -6.19 1.89 14.05
C SER A 106 -5.24 1.86 12.84
N LEU A 107 -5.80 1.73 11.64
CA LEU A 107 -5.04 1.59 10.40
C LEU A 107 -4.37 2.90 9.98
N LEU A 108 -5.04 4.04 10.15
CA LEU A 108 -4.41 5.34 9.91
C LEU A 108 -3.32 5.62 10.94
N ALA A 109 -3.52 5.30 12.22
CA ALA A 109 -2.47 5.48 13.24
C ALA A 109 -1.27 4.57 13.02
N MET A 110 -1.48 3.41 12.39
CA MET A 110 -0.40 2.56 11.93
C MET A 110 0.36 3.26 10.80
N ASN A 111 -0.30 3.72 9.75
CA ASN A 111 0.38 4.19 8.53
C ASN A 111 0.87 5.65 8.60
N ILE A 112 0.15 6.52 9.30
CA ILE A 112 0.39 7.96 9.38
C ILE A 112 0.86 8.31 10.80
N LYS A 113 2.13 8.74 10.90
CA LYS A 113 2.71 9.12 12.19
C LYS A 113 2.04 10.39 12.71
N GLY A 114 1.48 10.31 13.93
CA GLY A 114 0.92 11.47 14.63
C GLY A 114 -0.49 11.86 14.18
N VAL A 115 -1.20 10.98 13.47
CA VAL A 115 -2.63 11.20 13.18
C VAL A 115 -3.41 11.32 14.50
N THR A 116 -4.24 12.35 14.61
CA THR A 116 -5.07 12.59 15.80
C THR A 116 -6.49 12.11 15.56
N PHE A 117 -7.27 11.98 16.63
CA PHE A 117 -8.68 11.58 16.53
C PHE A 117 -9.49 12.57 15.69
N GLU A 118 -9.18 13.86 15.77
CA GLU A 118 -9.85 14.92 15.00
C GLU A 118 -9.62 14.76 13.49
N VAL A 119 -8.40 14.36 13.08
CA VAL A 119 -8.09 14.09 11.67
C VAL A 119 -8.85 12.85 11.20
N VAL A 120 -8.91 11.79 12.02
CA VAL A 120 -9.68 10.58 11.68
C VAL A 120 -11.17 10.89 11.58
N ASP A 121 -11.71 11.74 12.45
CA ASP A 121 -13.12 12.16 12.38
C ASP A 121 -13.42 12.95 11.10
N GLN A 122 -12.51 13.84 10.68
CA GLN A 122 -12.64 14.55 9.41
C GLN A 122 -12.66 13.59 8.21
N ILE A 123 -11.74 12.61 8.18
CA ILE A 123 -11.71 11.59 7.13
C ILE A 123 -12.98 10.74 7.15
N TYR A 124 -13.44 10.32 8.33
CA TYR A 124 -14.68 9.57 8.46
C TYR A 124 -15.86 10.37 7.90
N ASN A 125 -15.99 11.64 8.26
CA ASN A 125 -17.10 12.48 7.80
C ASN A 125 -17.07 12.71 6.28
N GLU A 126 -15.88 12.86 5.69
CA GLU A 126 -15.71 13.03 4.25
C GLU A 126 -16.13 11.79 3.45
N TYR A 127 -15.65 10.60 3.86
CA TYR A 127 -15.84 9.38 3.07
C TYR A 127 -17.09 8.58 3.47
N ILE A 128 -17.48 8.63 4.75
CA ILE A 128 -18.48 7.74 5.35
C ILE A 128 -19.66 8.53 5.95
N GLY A 129 -19.49 9.81 6.29
CA GLY A 129 -20.47 10.59 7.06
C GLY A 129 -21.88 10.70 6.46
N ASN A 130 -22.03 10.49 5.16
CA ASN A 130 -23.32 10.49 4.45
C ASN A 130 -23.82 9.09 4.06
N ALA A 131 -23.20 8.02 4.55
CA ALA A 131 -23.60 6.66 4.25
C ALA A 131 -25.00 6.36 4.80
N ALA A 132 -25.89 5.86 3.94
CA ALA A 132 -27.26 5.49 4.28
C ALA A 132 -27.40 4.01 4.70
N ASN A 133 -26.36 3.20 4.50
CA ASN A 133 -26.37 1.78 4.83
C ASN A 133 -24.94 1.23 4.99
N ARG A 134 -24.85 0.01 5.54
CA ARG A 134 -23.58 -0.69 5.80
C ARG A 134 -22.71 -0.92 4.56
N ILE A 135 -23.31 -1.03 3.37
CA ILE A 135 -22.56 -1.18 2.11
C ILE A 135 -21.84 0.13 1.79
N GLN A 136 -22.52 1.27 1.92
CA GLN A 136 -21.89 2.58 1.73
C GLN A 136 -20.83 2.88 2.81
N VAL A 137 -21.04 2.41 4.04
CA VAL A 137 -20.00 2.48 5.09
C VAL A 137 -18.75 1.69 4.69
N ARG A 138 -18.93 0.47 4.17
CA ARG A 138 -17.82 -0.34 3.64
C ARG A 138 -17.12 0.38 2.50
N ASP A 139 -17.85 0.84 1.49
CA ASP A 139 -17.25 1.46 0.30
C ASP A 139 -16.43 2.71 0.68
N GLY A 140 -17.00 3.60 1.51
CA GLY A 140 -16.28 4.77 2.01
C GLY A 140 -15.07 4.41 2.88
N PHE A 141 -15.15 3.35 3.68
CA PHE A 141 -14.01 2.86 4.46
C PHE A 141 -12.86 2.34 3.58
N LEU A 142 -13.17 1.55 2.54
CA LEU A 142 -12.16 1.02 1.62
C LEU A 142 -11.53 2.15 0.78
N ASP A 143 -12.33 3.08 0.28
CA ASP A 143 -11.86 4.24 -0.48
C ASP A 143 -10.95 5.14 0.39
N ALA A 144 -11.34 5.44 1.63
CA ALA A 144 -10.54 6.27 2.53
C ALA A 144 -9.14 5.69 2.79
N LEU A 145 -9.03 4.36 2.93
CA LEU A 145 -7.75 3.69 3.15
C LEU A 145 -6.94 3.56 1.86
N ALA A 146 -7.57 3.28 0.72
CA ALA A 146 -6.91 3.28 -0.58
C ALA A 146 -6.26 4.66 -0.85
N ASP A 147 -7.00 5.74 -0.59
CA ASP A 147 -6.54 7.09 -0.83
C ASP A 147 -5.40 7.49 0.10
N ALA A 148 -5.56 7.23 1.39
CA ALA A 148 -4.56 7.53 2.40
C ALA A 148 -3.25 6.75 2.21
N MET A 149 -3.33 5.47 1.78
CA MET A 149 -2.16 4.60 1.65
C MET A 149 -1.46 4.71 0.29
N PHE A 150 -2.21 4.95 -0.80
CA PHE A 150 -1.68 4.88 -2.15
C PHE A 150 -1.89 6.16 -2.95
N LEU A 151 -3.13 6.57 -3.22
CA LEU A 151 -3.42 7.66 -4.18
C LEU A 151 -2.76 8.98 -3.79
N ILE A 152 -2.91 9.41 -2.54
CA ILE A 152 -2.39 10.72 -2.09
C ILE A 152 -0.86 10.73 -2.21
N SER A 153 -0.19 9.71 -1.68
CA SER A 153 1.28 9.60 -1.73
C SER A 153 1.80 9.53 -3.17
N ALA A 154 1.17 8.72 -4.02
CA ALA A 154 1.55 8.62 -5.43
C ALA A 154 1.41 9.95 -6.15
N THR A 155 0.30 10.66 -5.90
CA THR A 155 0.02 11.97 -6.49
C THR A 155 1.01 13.04 -6.01
N GLU A 156 1.34 13.05 -4.72
CA GLU A 156 2.34 13.98 -4.16
C GLU A 156 3.71 13.76 -4.78
N VAL A 157 4.19 12.52 -4.83
CA VAL A 157 5.48 12.18 -5.44
C VAL A 157 5.51 12.60 -6.91
N ALA A 158 4.44 12.33 -7.66
CA ALA A 158 4.34 12.73 -9.06
C ALA A 158 4.43 14.26 -9.24
N ARG A 159 3.73 15.02 -8.38
CA ARG A 159 3.77 16.49 -8.39
C ARG A 159 5.15 17.02 -8.05
N TYR A 160 5.80 16.53 -7.00
CA TYR A 160 7.17 16.95 -6.66
C TYR A 160 8.16 16.66 -7.78
N HIS A 161 8.06 15.49 -8.41
CA HIS A 161 8.94 15.11 -9.53
C HIS A 161 8.76 16.04 -10.74
N ARG A 162 7.50 16.32 -11.10
CA ARG A 162 7.15 17.29 -12.14
C ARG A 162 7.66 18.69 -11.81
N ASP A 163 7.44 19.16 -10.58
CA ASP A 163 7.78 20.52 -10.15
C ASP A 163 9.30 20.72 -10.00
N ALA A 164 10.06 19.62 -9.92
CA ALA A 164 11.52 19.60 -10.08
C ALA A 164 11.98 19.72 -11.55
N GLY A 165 11.05 19.69 -12.52
CA GLY A 165 11.33 19.79 -13.95
C GLY A 165 11.55 18.44 -14.65
N ASN A 166 11.25 17.32 -13.97
CA ASN A 166 11.50 15.98 -14.49
C ASN A 166 10.25 15.43 -15.21
N PRO A 167 10.40 14.59 -16.27
CA PRO A 167 9.28 13.89 -16.89
C PRO A 167 8.61 12.92 -15.91
N VAL A 168 7.28 12.99 -15.82
CA VAL A 168 6.47 12.07 -15.02
C VAL A 168 5.28 11.56 -15.82
N TYR A 169 4.98 10.28 -15.68
CA TYR A 169 3.80 9.62 -16.23
C TYR A 169 3.00 9.01 -15.09
N PHE A 170 1.68 9.21 -15.11
CA PHE A 170 0.78 8.71 -14.10
C PHE A 170 -0.29 7.82 -14.75
N TYR A 171 -0.61 6.68 -14.14
CA TYR A 171 -1.73 5.84 -14.58
C TYR A 171 -2.62 5.40 -13.41
N GLU A 172 -3.87 5.13 -13.72
CA GLU A 172 -4.78 4.40 -12.85
C GLU A 172 -5.25 3.14 -13.61
N PHE A 173 -5.02 1.96 -13.04
CA PHE A 173 -5.43 0.69 -13.61
C PHE A 173 -6.81 0.29 -13.07
N GLN A 174 -7.71 -0.13 -13.96
CA GLN A 174 -9.14 -0.30 -13.63
C GLN A 174 -9.73 -1.64 -14.07
N HIS A 175 -8.91 -2.56 -14.61
CA HIS A 175 -9.41 -3.83 -15.11
C HIS A 175 -9.40 -4.91 -14.02
N ARG A 176 -10.58 -5.43 -13.66
CA ARG A 176 -10.71 -6.60 -12.79
C ARG A 176 -10.32 -7.87 -13.58
N PRO A 177 -9.29 -8.63 -13.19
CA PRO A 177 -8.88 -9.83 -13.91
C PRO A 177 -9.99 -10.90 -13.88
N SER A 178 -10.19 -11.60 -14.99
CA SER A 178 -11.14 -12.72 -15.10
C SER A 178 -10.83 -13.83 -14.09
N SER A 179 -9.56 -14.01 -13.71
CA SER A 179 -9.13 -14.96 -12.69
C SER A 179 -9.63 -14.64 -11.27
N ALA A 180 -10.15 -13.42 -11.03
CA ALA A 180 -10.76 -13.05 -9.76
C ALA A 180 -12.18 -13.63 -9.59
N THR A 181 -12.83 -14.03 -10.70
CA THR A 181 -14.19 -14.56 -10.70
C THR A 181 -14.31 -15.79 -9.80
N GLY A 182 -15.23 -15.74 -8.83
CA GLY A 182 -15.47 -16.84 -7.89
C GLY A 182 -14.44 -16.98 -6.77
N VAL A 183 -13.42 -16.12 -6.73
CA VAL A 183 -12.40 -16.07 -5.66
C VAL A 183 -12.51 -14.77 -4.86
N VAL A 184 -12.70 -13.66 -5.56
CA VAL A 184 -12.76 -12.31 -5.01
C VAL A 184 -14.21 -11.80 -5.10
N PRO A 185 -14.76 -11.11 -4.06
CA PRO A 185 -16.11 -10.57 -4.10
C PRO A 185 -16.40 -9.71 -5.35
N GLU A 186 -17.61 -9.79 -5.88
CA GLU A 186 -17.96 -9.14 -7.16
C GLU A 186 -17.95 -7.61 -7.14
N PHE A 187 -18.04 -6.97 -5.97
CA PHE A 187 -17.95 -5.51 -5.85
C PHE A 187 -16.52 -4.97 -5.99
N VAL A 188 -15.51 -5.85 -5.88
CA VAL A 188 -14.08 -5.48 -5.94
C VAL A 188 -13.70 -5.22 -7.39
N LYS A 189 -13.11 -4.04 -7.66
CA LYS A 189 -12.67 -3.62 -9.01
C LYS A 189 -11.24 -4.11 -9.28
N ALA A 190 -10.33 -3.26 -9.79
CA ALA A 190 -8.92 -3.61 -9.86
C ALA A 190 -8.30 -3.46 -8.47
N ASP A 191 -8.07 -4.60 -7.83
CA ASP A 191 -7.53 -4.71 -6.49
C ASP A 191 -6.02 -4.48 -6.47
N HIS A 192 -5.44 -4.38 -5.28
CA HIS A 192 -4.00 -4.32 -5.10
C HIS A 192 -3.29 -5.42 -5.91
N THR A 193 -2.29 -5.05 -6.70
CA THR A 193 -1.44 -5.93 -7.51
C THR A 193 -2.07 -6.56 -8.77
N ASP A 194 -3.33 -6.27 -9.09
CA ASP A 194 -3.99 -6.84 -10.27
C ASP A 194 -3.28 -6.48 -11.58
N GLU A 195 -2.70 -5.29 -11.67
CA GLU A 195 -1.98 -4.80 -12.85
C GLU A 195 -0.70 -5.60 -13.11
N ILE A 196 -0.05 -6.13 -12.06
CA ILE A 196 1.21 -6.91 -12.16
C ILE A 196 1.03 -8.08 -13.13
N ALA A 197 -0.11 -8.76 -13.08
CA ALA A 197 -0.42 -9.86 -13.99
C ALA A 197 -0.33 -9.43 -15.47
N PHE A 198 -0.75 -8.21 -15.79
CA PHE A 198 -0.74 -7.66 -17.15
C PHE A 198 0.62 -7.09 -17.54
N VAL A 199 1.36 -6.53 -16.59
CA VAL A 199 2.74 -6.06 -16.77
C VAL A 199 3.68 -7.22 -17.11
N PHE A 200 3.53 -8.36 -16.45
CA PHE A 200 4.40 -9.53 -16.63
C PHE A 200 3.87 -10.58 -17.61
N GLY A 201 2.76 -10.30 -18.30
CA GLY A 201 2.26 -11.19 -19.35
C GLY A 201 1.65 -12.49 -18.86
N LYS A 202 1.09 -12.54 -17.64
CA LYS A 202 0.35 -13.70 -17.11
C LYS A 202 -0.69 -14.25 -18.11
N PRO A 203 -1.45 -13.43 -18.88
CA PRO A 203 -2.37 -13.93 -19.90
C PRO A 203 -1.76 -14.91 -20.93
N PHE A 204 -0.46 -14.80 -21.23
CA PHE A 204 0.24 -15.67 -22.18
C PHE A 204 0.88 -16.89 -21.54
N LEU A 205 0.95 -16.95 -20.20
CA LEU A 205 1.66 -17.99 -19.45
C LEU A 205 0.72 -18.96 -18.75
N ALA A 206 -0.38 -18.45 -18.18
CA ALA A 206 -1.24 -19.21 -17.26
C ALA A 206 -2.45 -19.88 -17.95
N GLY A 207 -2.71 -19.59 -19.22
CA GLY A 207 -3.93 -20.00 -19.92
C GLY A 207 -5.18 -19.29 -19.39
N ASN A 208 -6.34 -19.53 -20.03
CA ASN A 208 -7.67 -19.04 -19.61
C ASN A 208 -7.89 -17.52 -19.57
N ALA A 209 -6.97 -16.70 -20.10
CA ALA A 209 -7.22 -15.28 -20.27
C ALA A 209 -8.19 -15.02 -21.42
N THR A 210 -9.03 -14.00 -21.26
CA THR A 210 -9.91 -13.54 -22.34
C THR A 210 -9.11 -12.86 -23.45
N GLU A 211 -9.71 -12.74 -24.65
CA GLU A 211 -9.07 -12.03 -25.76
C GLU A 211 -8.82 -10.55 -25.43
N GLU A 212 -9.71 -9.93 -24.67
CA GLU A 212 -9.53 -8.54 -24.21
C GLU A 212 -8.36 -8.42 -23.22
N GLU A 213 -8.17 -9.42 -22.34
CA GLU A 213 -7.02 -9.44 -21.42
C GLU A 213 -5.70 -9.68 -22.14
N ASN A 214 -5.68 -10.47 -23.21
CA ASN A 214 -4.52 -10.60 -24.08
C ASN A 214 -4.15 -9.26 -24.71
N LYS A 215 -5.13 -8.53 -25.25
CA LYS A 215 -4.91 -7.19 -25.83
C LYS A 215 -4.45 -6.18 -24.77
N LEU A 216 -5.07 -6.19 -23.60
CA LEU A 216 -4.71 -5.33 -22.47
C LEU A 216 -3.26 -5.59 -22.04
N SER A 217 -2.87 -6.84 -21.82
CA SER A 217 -1.50 -7.17 -21.40
C SER A 217 -0.47 -6.80 -22.47
N ARG A 218 -0.75 -7.01 -23.77
CA ARG A 218 0.13 -6.51 -24.85
C ARG A 218 0.30 -4.99 -24.79
N THR A 219 -0.79 -4.27 -24.51
CA THR A 219 -0.78 -2.81 -24.43
C THR A 219 0.04 -2.32 -23.23
N VAL A 220 -0.19 -2.90 -22.06
CA VAL A 220 0.53 -2.58 -20.82
C VAL A 220 2.02 -2.89 -20.98
N MET A 221 2.39 -4.09 -21.44
CA MET A 221 3.79 -4.45 -21.72
C MET A 221 4.44 -3.49 -22.73
N ARG A 222 3.69 -3.06 -23.75
CA ARG A 222 4.20 -2.06 -24.71
C ARG A 222 4.46 -0.72 -24.05
N TYR A 223 3.58 -0.23 -23.18
CA TYR A 223 3.81 1.01 -22.43
C TYR A 223 5.07 0.90 -21.56
N TRP A 224 5.18 -0.14 -20.74
CA TRP A 224 6.33 -0.34 -19.85
C TRP A 224 7.65 -0.51 -20.61
N THR A 225 7.66 -1.28 -21.71
CA THR A 225 8.88 -1.46 -22.51
C THR A 225 9.25 -0.24 -23.34
N ASN A 226 8.28 0.58 -23.77
CA ASN A 226 8.57 1.85 -24.43
C ASN A 226 9.13 2.87 -23.44
N PHE A 227 8.56 2.96 -22.24
CA PHE A 227 9.08 3.79 -21.16
C PHE A 227 10.51 3.40 -20.80
N ALA A 228 10.79 2.09 -20.67
CA ALA A 228 12.15 1.60 -20.40
C ALA A 228 13.16 1.97 -21.51
N ARG A 229 12.72 2.11 -22.76
CA ARG A 229 13.61 2.48 -23.89
C ARG A 229 13.84 3.97 -24.00
N ASN A 230 12.81 4.78 -23.72
CA ASN A 230 12.77 6.17 -24.16
C ASN A 230 12.48 7.19 -23.05
N GLY A 231 12.12 6.74 -21.84
CA GLY A 231 11.50 7.61 -20.84
C GLY A 231 10.13 8.09 -21.26
#